data_AF-A0A843KPH3-F1
#
_entry.id   AF-A0A843KPH3-F1
#
_cell.length_a   1.000
_cell.length_b   1.000
_cell.length_c   1.000
_cell.angle_alpha   90.00
_cell.angle_beta   90.00
_cell.angle_gamma   90.00
#
_symmetry.space_group_name_H-M   'P 1'
#
loop_
_entity.id
_entity.type
_entity.pdbx_description
1 polymer ?
#
loop_
_entity_poly.entity_id
_entity_poly.type
_entity_poly.pdbx_seq_one_letter_code
_entity_poly.pdbx_strand_id
1 'polypeptide(L)'
;MSVRPLIATALMLVLASLCMAPSVLATETPTGMQATAGVSYVDLNWQTVAGADEYYVYRGTTDEMTMIESVPANFTSYHDADVDEGSSYLYYVTAWDLGNESVTSNSISITIPAEEEENIVLPVLAIVLSVIAIQVCVVMLLYFSKQKMQLK
;
A
#
# COMPACT_ATOMS: atom_id res chain seq x y z
N MET A 1 -45.04 19.23 48.81
CA MET A 1 -45.07 18.17 47.78
C MET A 1 -44.16 18.59 46.64
N SER A 2 -42.94 18.07 46.62
CA SER A 2 -41.91 18.41 45.64
C SER A 2 -42.19 17.66 44.33
N VAL A 3 -42.72 18.34 43.33
CA VAL A 3 -42.99 17.79 41.98
C VAL A 3 -41.74 17.76 41.08
N ARG A 4 -40.53 17.78 41.67
CA ARG A 4 -39.25 17.78 40.93
C ARG A 4 -38.42 16.59 41.40
N PRO A 5 -38.56 15.43 40.72
CA PRO A 5 -37.43 14.95 39.92
C PRO A 5 -37.79 14.24 38.60
N LEU A 6 -39.07 14.12 38.22
CA LEU A 6 -39.48 13.36 37.03
C LEU A 6 -39.09 13.98 35.69
N ILE A 7 -39.05 15.32 35.59
CA ILE A 7 -38.68 16.00 34.33
C ILE A 7 -37.17 15.93 34.06
N ALA A 8 -36.33 15.96 35.11
CA ALA A 8 -34.87 15.88 34.97
C ALA A 8 -34.41 14.47 34.62
N THR A 9 -35.04 13.43 35.19
CA THR A 9 -34.77 12.04 34.83
C THR A 9 -35.32 11.68 33.45
N ALA A 10 -36.51 12.16 33.08
CA ALA A 10 -37.04 12.00 31.72
C ALA A 10 -36.15 12.71 30.67
N LEU A 11 -35.62 13.90 30.97
CA LEU A 11 -34.70 14.60 30.07
C LEU A 11 -33.36 13.86 29.92
N MET A 12 -32.79 13.32 31.00
CA MET A 12 -31.59 12.47 30.91
C MET A 12 -31.83 11.14 30.19
N LEU A 13 -32.99 10.49 30.37
CA LEU A 13 -33.35 9.29 29.61
C LEU A 13 -33.62 9.59 28.13
N VAL A 14 -34.22 10.74 27.80
CA VAL A 14 -34.43 11.16 26.40
C VAL A 14 -33.10 11.55 25.74
N LEU A 15 -32.19 12.22 26.45
CA LEU A 15 -30.81 12.49 25.99
C LEU A 15 -30.00 11.19 25.80
N ALA A 16 -30.15 10.22 26.71
CA ALA A 16 -29.52 8.90 26.57
C ALA A 16 -30.15 8.08 25.42
N SER A 17 -31.45 8.23 25.18
CA SER A 17 -32.16 7.55 24.08
C SER A 17 -31.91 8.18 22.70
N LEU A 18 -31.51 9.45 22.63
CA LEU A 18 -31.01 10.09 21.40
C LEU A 18 -29.59 9.61 21.02
N CYS A 19 -28.82 9.08 21.98
CA CYS A 19 -27.47 8.54 21.77
C CYS A 19 -27.48 7.14 21.13
N MET A 20 -28.62 6.42 21.15
CA MET A 20 -28.72 5.02 20.71
C MET A 20 -29.46 4.82 19.39
N ALA A 21 -29.82 5.89 18.66
CA ALA A 21 -30.28 5.71 17.29
C ALA A 21 -29.08 5.28 16.43
N PRO A 22 -29.16 4.17 15.67
CA PRO A 22 -28.08 3.81 14.75
C PRO A 22 -27.86 4.99 13.79
N SER A 23 -26.64 5.56 13.81
CA SER A 23 -26.29 6.62 12.88
C SER A 23 -26.42 6.08 11.46
N VAL A 24 -27.01 6.86 10.56
CA VAL A 24 -27.19 6.47 9.14
C VAL A 24 -25.83 6.11 8.51
N LEU A 25 -24.74 6.75 8.95
CA LEU A 25 -23.39 6.46 8.45
C LEU A 25 -22.92 5.04 8.79
N ALA A 26 -23.36 4.47 9.92
CA ALA A 26 -22.91 3.13 10.33
C ALA A 26 -23.33 2.04 9.33
N THR A 27 -24.37 2.30 8.52
CA THR A 27 -24.82 1.40 7.44
C THR A 27 -24.30 1.77 6.06
N GLU A 28 -23.74 2.96 5.90
CA GLU A 28 -23.11 3.37 4.64
C GLU A 28 -21.73 2.70 4.49
N THR A 29 -21.24 2.61 3.27
CA THR A 29 -19.92 2.04 2.98
C THR A 29 -19.23 2.87 1.89
N PRO A 30 -17.94 3.19 2.04
CA PRO A 30 -17.17 3.74 0.93
C PRO A 30 -17.19 2.80 -0.27
N THR A 31 -17.53 3.33 -1.45
CA THR A 31 -17.61 2.54 -2.69
C THR A 31 -16.60 3.05 -3.72
N GLY A 32 -16.45 2.31 -4.83
CA GLY A 32 -15.54 2.70 -5.91
C GLY A 32 -14.06 2.65 -5.50
N MET A 33 -13.72 1.76 -4.56
CA MET A 33 -12.34 1.57 -4.11
C MET A 33 -11.47 1.11 -5.28
N GLN A 34 -10.38 1.85 -5.52
CA GLN A 34 -9.37 1.58 -6.54
C GLN A 34 -7.98 1.71 -5.92
N ALA A 35 -7.04 0.94 -6.44
CA ALA A 35 -5.64 0.96 -6.03
C ALA A 35 -4.74 0.90 -7.26
N THR A 36 -3.69 1.72 -7.28
CA THR A 36 -2.67 1.74 -8.33
C THR A 36 -1.30 1.63 -7.66
N ALA A 37 -0.53 0.60 -8.00
CA ALA A 37 0.82 0.42 -7.46
C ALA A 37 1.86 1.09 -8.36
N GLY A 38 2.83 1.75 -7.73
CA GLY A 38 4.06 2.21 -8.37
C GLY A 38 5.31 1.63 -7.69
N VAL A 39 6.46 2.25 -7.92
CA VAL A 39 7.74 1.81 -7.31
C VAL A 39 7.72 2.21 -5.83
N SER A 40 7.57 1.21 -4.96
CA SER A 40 7.49 1.37 -3.50
C SER A 40 6.33 2.26 -2.99
N TYR A 41 5.21 2.32 -3.73
CA TYR A 41 4.00 3.00 -3.24
C TYR A 41 2.69 2.42 -3.79
N VAL A 42 1.57 2.76 -3.14
CA VAL A 42 0.20 2.54 -3.63
C VAL A 42 -0.62 3.82 -3.53
N ASP A 43 -1.20 4.24 -4.65
CA ASP A 43 -2.24 5.27 -4.66
C ASP A 43 -3.63 4.63 -4.54
N LEU A 44 -4.38 5.04 -3.53
CA LEU A 44 -5.74 4.59 -3.26
C LEU A 44 -6.73 5.72 -3.59
N ASN A 45 -7.90 5.33 -4.10
CA ASN A 45 -9.01 6.25 -4.34
C ASN A 45 -10.35 5.58 -4.02
N TRP A 46 -11.29 6.35 -3.51
CA TRP A 46 -12.67 5.90 -3.23
C TRP A 46 -13.67 7.02 -3.50
N GLN A 47 -14.97 6.72 -3.36
CA GLN A 47 -16.05 7.70 -3.48
C GLN A 47 -16.42 8.29 -2.11
N THR A 48 -16.87 9.55 -2.13
CA THR A 48 -17.32 10.23 -0.92
C THR A 48 -18.55 9.55 -0.31
N VAL A 49 -18.55 9.40 1.01
CA VAL A 49 -19.72 9.00 1.80
C VAL A 49 -20.34 10.24 2.44
N ALA A 50 -21.65 10.41 2.27
CA ALA A 50 -22.36 11.56 2.82
C ALA A 50 -22.37 11.51 4.36
N GLY A 51 -21.97 12.62 4.99
CA GLY A 51 -21.94 12.72 6.46
C GLY A 51 -20.69 12.12 7.11
N ALA A 52 -19.69 11.67 6.34
CA ALA A 52 -18.39 11.32 6.89
C ALA A 52 -17.62 12.58 7.31
N ASP A 53 -16.97 12.51 8.47
CA ASP A 53 -15.98 13.49 8.95
C ASP A 53 -14.56 13.06 8.55
N GLU A 54 -14.29 11.75 8.58
CA GLU A 54 -13.01 11.13 8.24
C GLU A 54 -13.20 9.81 7.51
N TYR A 55 -12.13 9.33 6.88
CA TYR A 55 -11.99 7.98 6.34
C TYR A 55 -10.82 7.29 7.00
N TYR A 56 -11.02 6.07 7.50
CA TYR A 56 -9.94 5.26 8.00
C TYR A 56 -9.46 4.32 6.92
N VAL A 57 -8.17 4.39 6.61
CA VAL A 57 -7.52 3.54 5.62
C VAL A 57 -6.89 2.38 6.35
N TYR A 58 -7.26 1.17 5.94
CA TYR A 58 -6.72 -0.05 6.50
C TYR A 58 -5.86 -0.78 5.48
N ARG A 59 -4.73 -1.31 5.94
CA ARG A 59 -3.82 -2.15 5.17
C ARG A 59 -3.47 -3.41 5.94
N GLY A 60 -3.24 -4.48 5.22
CA GLY A 60 -2.65 -5.66 5.81
C GLY A 60 -2.64 -6.85 4.88
N THR A 61 -2.78 -8.03 5.46
CA THR A 61 -2.94 -9.30 4.74
C THR A 61 -4.31 -9.89 5.05
N THR A 62 -4.66 -11.02 4.44
CA THR A 62 -5.97 -11.67 4.62
C THR A 62 -6.32 -11.91 6.09
N ASP A 63 -5.33 -12.13 6.95
CA ASP A 63 -5.54 -12.53 8.35
C ASP A 63 -5.43 -11.36 9.34
N GLU A 64 -4.72 -10.28 8.97
CA GLU A 64 -4.45 -9.15 9.86
C GLU A 64 -4.53 -7.84 9.08
N MET A 65 -5.43 -6.95 9.48
CA MET A 65 -5.64 -5.61 8.92
C MET A 65 -5.42 -4.57 10.01
N THR A 66 -4.65 -3.53 9.70
CA THR A 66 -4.35 -2.42 10.62
C THR A 66 -4.74 -1.10 9.99
N MET A 67 -5.25 -0.17 10.81
CA MET A 67 -5.46 1.20 10.37
C MET A 67 -4.10 1.87 10.21
N ILE A 68 -3.83 2.37 9.01
CA ILE A 68 -2.57 3.05 8.69
C ILE A 68 -2.72 4.57 8.63
N GLU A 69 -3.92 5.08 8.37
CA GLU A 69 -4.16 6.52 8.30
C GLU A 69 -5.62 6.89 8.61
N SER A 70 -5.82 8.11 9.14
CA SER A 70 -7.10 8.82 9.13
C SER A 70 -7.05 10.00 8.16
N VAL A 71 -7.91 9.96 7.14
CA VAL A 71 -7.98 10.94 6.07
C VAL A 71 -9.20 11.83 6.25
N PRO A 72 -9.07 13.17 6.32
CA PRO A 72 -10.21 14.07 6.43
C PRO A 72 -11.20 13.90 5.25
N ALA A 73 -12.51 13.99 5.50
CA ALA A 73 -13.53 13.63 4.52
C ALA A 73 -13.57 14.47 3.24
N ASN A 74 -12.86 15.61 3.21
CA ASN A 74 -12.68 16.41 1.99
C ASN A 74 -11.67 15.80 1.00
N PHE A 75 -11.00 14.71 1.38
CA PHE A 75 -10.16 13.91 0.52
C PHE A 75 -10.75 12.50 0.37
N THR A 76 -10.61 11.93 -0.83
CA THR A 76 -11.05 10.57 -1.14
C THR A 76 -9.94 9.78 -1.83
N SER A 77 -8.72 10.05 -1.38
CA SER A 77 -7.49 9.45 -1.89
C SER A 77 -6.42 9.40 -0.82
N TYR A 78 -5.57 8.40 -0.88
CA TYR A 78 -4.42 8.26 0.01
C TYR A 78 -3.22 7.71 -0.75
N HIS A 79 -2.03 8.21 -0.44
CA HIS A 79 -0.76 7.76 -1.00
C HIS A 79 -0.01 6.98 0.08
N ASP A 80 0.04 5.66 -0.06
CA ASP A 80 0.77 4.78 0.83
C ASP A 80 2.19 4.57 0.30
N ALA A 81 3.18 5.18 0.96
CA ALA A 81 4.60 5.05 0.63
C ALA A 81 5.36 4.07 1.53
N ASP A 82 4.68 3.42 2.49
CA ASP A 82 5.29 2.55 3.48
C ASP A 82 5.10 1.07 3.11
N VAL A 83 5.35 0.73 1.84
CA VAL A 83 5.13 -0.61 1.25
C VAL A 83 6.42 -1.21 0.71
N ASP A 84 6.56 -2.51 0.87
CA ASP A 84 7.70 -3.26 0.36
C ASP A 84 7.46 -3.76 -1.06
N GLU A 85 8.49 -3.67 -1.88
CA GLU A 85 8.49 -4.17 -3.25
C GLU A 85 8.35 -5.69 -3.34
N GLY A 86 7.62 -6.16 -4.36
CA GLY A 86 7.29 -7.58 -4.52
C GLY A 86 6.27 -8.11 -3.50
N SER A 87 5.89 -7.33 -2.48
CA SER A 87 4.87 -7.70 -1.51
C SER A 87 3.46 -7.44 -2.01
N SER A 88 2.51 -8.20 -1.49
CA SER A 88 1.08 -8.01 -1.77
C SER A 88 0.37 -7.53 -0.53
N TYR A 89 -0.46 -6.50 -0.69
CA TYR A 89 -1.22 -5.88 0.38
C TYR A 89 -2.70 -5.87 0.04
N LEU A 90 -3.52 -6.06 1.07
CA LEU A 90 -4.96 -5.87 1.04
C LEU A 90 -5.30 -4.50 1.63
N TYR A 91 -6.21 -3.77 0.97
CA TYR A 91 -6.71 -2.48 1.43
C TYR A 91 -8.23 -2.46 1.50
N TYR A 92 -8.76 -1.75 2.49
CA TYR A 92 -10.15 -1.27 2.49
C TYR A 92 -10.22 0.08 3.21
N VAL A 93 -11.35 0.76 3.06
CA VAL A 93 -11.62 2.04 3.71
C VAL A 93 -12.96 1.97 4.44
N THR A 94 -13.06 2.61 5.60
CA THR A 94 -14.32 2.91 6.30
C THR A 94 -14.51 4.41 6.38
N ALA A 95 -15.76 4.86 6.51
CA ALA A 95 -16.09 6.23 6.85
C ALA A 95 -16.32 6.35 8.36
N TRP A 96 -16.06 7.52 8.92
CA TRP A 96 -16.24 7.79 10.35
C TRP A 96 -16.98 9.11 10.58
N ASP A 97 -17.89 9.14 11.55
CA ASP A 97 -18.63 10.32 12.01
C ASP A 97 -19.00 10.20 13.49
N LEU A 98 -18.63 11.22 14.27
CA LEU A 98 -19.06 11.40 15.66
C LEU A 98 -18.94 10.13 16.54
N GLY A 99 -17.88 9.34 16.34
CA GLY A 99 -17.62 8.11 17.10
C GLY A 99 -18.22 6.85 16.50
N ASN A 100 -18.82 6.92 15.30
CA ASN A 100 -19.37 5.78 14.59
C ASN A 100 -18.54 5.51 13.34
N GLU A 101 -18.12 4.27 13.18
CA GLU A 101 -17.44 3.79 11.98
C GLU A 101 -18.42 3.02 11.09
N SER A 102 -18.30 3.20 9.79
CA SER A 102 -19.15 2.61 8.76
C SER A 102 -18.79 1.14 8.51
N VAL A 103 -19.59 0.46 7.67
CA VAL A 103 -19.17 -0.83 7.11
C VAL A 103 -17.97 -0.60 6.17
N THR A 104 -17.06 -1.57 6.10
CA THR A 104 -15.89 -1.52 5.22
C THR A 104 -16.30 -1.45 3.75
N SER A 105 -15.47 -0.81 2.93
CA SER A 105 -15.54 -0.91 1.48
C SER A 105 -15.33 -2.35 1.00
N ASN A 106 -15.47 -2.56 -0.32
CA ASN A 106 -14.86 -3.75 -0.93
C ASN A 106 -13.34 -3.71 -0.71
N SER A 107 -12.76 -4.85 -0.31
CA SER A 107 -11.32 -4.98 -0.20
C SER A 107 -10.68 -5.13 -1.58
N ILE A 108 -9.50 -4.54 -1.77
CA ILE A 108 -8.69 -4.69 -2.98
C ILE A 108 -7.31 -5.23 -2.63
N SER A 109 -6.87 -6.25 -3.37
CA SER A 109 -5.51 -6.80 -3.24
C SER A 109 -4.65 -6.25 -4.37
N ILE A 110 -3.46 -5.76 -4.03
CA ILE A 110 -2.51 -5.23 -4.99
C ILE A 110 -1.09 -5.69 -4.66
N THR A 111 -0.33 -6.00 -5.70
CA THR A 111 1.08 -6.40 -5.59
C THR A 111 1.95 -5.24 -6.03
N ILE A 112 2.93 -4.88 -5.20
CA ILE A 112 3.91 -3.84 -5.51
C ILE A 112 4.90 -4.40 -6.54
N PRO A 113 5.15 -3.70 -7.66
CA PRO A 113 6.22 -4.06 -8.57
C PRO A 113 7.52 -4.26 -7.80
N ALA A 114 8.15 -5.41 -7.96
CA ALA A 114 9.52 -5.59 -7.49
C ALA A 114 10.44 -4.68 -8.32
N GLU A 115 11.42 -4.02 -7.72
CA GLU A 115 12.55 -3.52 -8.50
C GLU A 115 13.10 -4.69 -9.33
N GLU A 116 12.98 -4.58 -10.65
CA GLU A 116 13.72 -5.45 -11.54
C GLU A 116 15.19 -5.06 -11.39
N GLU A 117 15.89 -5.70 -10.45
CA GLU A 117 17.34 -5.79 -10.46
C GLU A 117 17.71 -6.36 -11.83
N GLU A 118 18.05 -5.47 -12.78
CA GLU A 118 18.46 -5.87 -14.11
C GLU A 118 19.59 -6.88 -13.93
N ASN A 119 19.35 -8.14 -14.33
CA ASN A 119 20.31 -9.21 -14.10
C ASN A 119 21.52 -9.05 -15.04
N ILE A 120 22.41 -8.14 -14.68
CA ILE A 120 23.64 -7.82 -15.39
C ILE A 120 24.71 -8.91 -15.21
N VAL A 121 24.49 -9.90 -14.33
CA VAL A 121 25.46 -10.98 -14.07
C VAL A 121 25.77 -11.74 -15.34
N LEU A 122 24.77 -12.06 -16.17
CA LEU A 122 24.95 -12.78 -17.43
C LEU A 122 25.72 -11.97 -18.49
N PRO A 123 25.34 -10.72 -18.84
CA PRO A 123 26.11 -9.94 -19.81
C PRO A 123 27.51 -9.58 -19.28
N VAL A 124 27.67 -9.27 -17.99
CA VAL A 124 29.00 -8.99 -17.40
C VAL A 124 29.89 -10.23 -17.44
N LEU A 125 29.37 -11.41 -17.08
CA LEU A 125 30.13 -12.66 -17.16
C LEU A 125 30.55 -12.97 -18.60
N ALA A 126 29.67 -12.77 -19.57
CA ALA A 126 30.00 -12.94 -21.00
C ALA A 126 31.12 -11.98 -21.45
N ILE A 127 31.07 -10.72 -21.03
CA ILE A 127 32.12 -9.73 -21.31
C ILE A 127 33.44 -10.18 -20.68
N VAL A 128 33.46 -10.56 -19.40
CA VAL A 128 34.67 -11.01 -18.70
C VAL A 128 35.29 -12.22 -19.39
N LEU A 129 34.48 -13.23 -19.76
CA LEU A 129 34.96 -14.40 -20.50
C LEU A 129 35.54 -14.03 -21.86
N SER A 130 34.90 -13.10 -22.59
CA SER A 130 35.41 -12.62 -23.87
C SER A 130 36.77 -11.91 -23.74
N VAL A 131 36.94 -11.08 -22.71
CA VAL A 131 38.19 -10.34 -22.44
C VAL A 131 39.31 -11.32 -22.08
N ILE A 132 39.02 -12.31 -21.23
CA ILE A 132 39.99 -13.37 -20.88
C ILE A 132 40.40 -14.14 -22.14
N ALA A 133 39.43 -14.52 -22.99
CA ALA A 133 39.73 -15.24 -24.22
C ALA A 133 40.63 -14.42 -25.16
N ILE A 134 40.34 -13.13 -25.33
CA ILE A 134 41.15 -12.21 -26.14
C ILE A 134 42.57 -12.10 -25.58
N GLN A 135 42.72 -11.90 -24.27
CA GLN A 135 44.03 -11.81 -23.62
C GLN A 135 44.85 -13.09 -23.82
N VAL A 136 44.24 -14.26 -23.67
CA VAL A 136 44.89 -15.55 -23.90
C VAL A 136 45.31 -15.70 -25.37
N CYS A 137 44.43 -15.34 -26.32
CA CYS A 137 44.77 -15.34 -27.74
C CYS A 137 45.96 -14.42 -28.06
N VAL A 138 45.99 -13.21 -27.50
CA VAL A 138 47.09 -12.26 -27.69
C VAL A 138 48.40 -12.82 -27.12
N VAL A 139 48.39 -13.35 -25.89
CA VAL A 139 49.57 -13.94 -25.26
C VAL A 139 50.11 -15.13 -26.08
N MET A 140 49.22 -16.00 -26.56
CA MET A 140 49.58 -17.13 -27.42
C MET A 140 50.22 -16.66 -28.74
N LEU A 141 49.63 -15.67 -29.42
CA LEU A 141 50.18 -15.12 -30.66
C LEU A 141 51.57 -14.49 -30.45
N LEU A 142 51.77 -13.77 -29.34
CA LEU A 142 53.07 -13.20 -28.98
C LEU A 142 54.10 -14.28 -28.67
N TYR A 143 53.69 -15.37 -28.02
CA TYR A 143 54.57 -16.52 -27.78
C TYR A 143 55.02 -17.18 -29.09
N PHE A 144 54.09 -17.43 -30.01
CA PHE A 144 54.40 -18.01 -31.32
C PHE A 144 55.28 -17.10 -32.18
N SER A 145 55.05 -15.78 -32.17
CA SER A 145 55.88 -14.84 -32.91
C SER A 145 57.32 -14.82 -32.39
N LYS A 146 57.51 -14.88 -31.06
CA LYS A 146 58.83 -14.99 -30.43
C LYS A 146 59.56 -16.28 -30.79
N GLN A 147 58.88 -17.43 -30.76
CA GLN A 147 59.46 -18.72 -31.15
C GLN A 147 59.94 -18.71 -32.60
N LYS A 148 59.17 -18.12 -33.52
CA LYS A 148 59.53 -18.02 -34.94
C LYS A 148 60.77 -17.15 -35.19
N MET A 149 61.03 -16.14 -34.35
CA MET A 149 62.25 -15.32 -34.46
C MET A 149 63.50 -16.00 -33.92
N GLN A 150 63.37 -16.94 -32.98
CA GLN A 150 64.50 -17.70 -32.42
C GLN A 150 64.96 -18.86 -33.31
N LEU A 151 64.11 -19.28 -34.25
CA LEU A 151 64.39 -20.35 -35.21
C LEU A 151 65.10 -19.87 -36.50
N LYS A 152 65.44 -18.59 -36.60
CA LYS A 152 66.03 -17.93 -37.77
C LYS A 152 67.42 -17.41 -37.45
#